data_AF-A0A3D3NU73-F1
#
_entry.id   AF-A0A3D3NU73-F1
#
_cell.length_a   1.000
_cell.length_b   1.000
_cell.length_c   1.000
_cell.angle_alpha   90.00
_cell.angle_beta   90.00
_cell.angle_gamma   90.00
#
_symmetry.space_group_name_H-M   'P 1'
#
loop_
_entity.id
_entity.type
_entity.pdbx_description
1 polymer ?
#
loop_
_entity_poly.entity_id
_entity_poly.type
_entity_poly.pdbx_seq_one_letter_code
_entity_poly.pdbx_strand_id
1 'polypeptide(L)'
;MSSKKEAWGSRLGVIMAVAGSAVGLGNFLRFPGLAAQYGGGAFMLAYAISFLIIGLPIGWAEWAMGRHAGGRGYNSCPGAFAAIVRRPWAKYAGIIGVIVPVVIYMYYVVIESWCIGYAVNFWSGGLRLENSGQTVARFAEFTGAAADGSAMSFDSGKVLPWLLGVFILNFWLIYRGISGRSEE
;
A
#
# COMPACT_ATOMS: atom_id res chain seq x y z
N MET A 1 -28.58 11.73 -20.16
CA MET A 1 -27.10 11.80 -20.28
C MET A 1 -26.56 10.39 -20.11
N SER A 2 -25.93 9.82 -21.14
CA SER A 2 -25.26 8.51 -21.02
C SER A 2 -24.08 8.67 -20.06
N SER A 3 -24.18 8.11 -18.86
CA SER A 3 -23.06 8.00 -17.93
C SER A 3 -22.02 7.09 -18.59
N LYS A 4 -20.97 7.68 -19.17
CA LYS A 4 -19.78 6.93 -19.55
C LYS A 4 -19.26 6.27 -18.27
N LYS A 5 -19.44 4.96 -18.15
CA LYS A 5 -18.80 4.17 -17.10
C LYS A 5 -17.30 4.21 -17.38
N GLU A 6 -16.54 4.79 -16.46
CA GLU A 6 -15.08 4.65 -16.48
C GLU A 6 -14.76 3.15 -16.41
N ALA A 7 -14.03 2.68 -17.42
CA ALA A 7 -13.58 1.31 -17.53
C ALA A 7 -12.06 1.30 -17.64
N TRP A 8 -11.45 0.21 -17.21
CA TRP A 8 -10.01 0.04 -17.33
C TRP A 8 -9.60 -0.01 -18.80
N GLY A 9 -8.58 0.78 -19.17
CA GLY A 9 -8.06 0.84 -20.54
C GLY A 9 -7.49 -0.49 -21.05
N SER A 10 -6.94 -1.34 -20.17
CA SER A 10 -6.45 -2.67 -20.56
C SER A 10 -6.51 -3.70 -19.43
N ARG A 11 -6.61 -4.99 -19.80
CA ARG A 11 -6.52 -6.12 -18.84
C ARG A 11 -5.18 -6.14 -18.12
N LEU A 12 -4.11 -5.80 -18.83
CA LEU A 12 -2.77 -5.73 -18.25
C LEU A 12 -2.69 -4.63 -17.18
N GLY A 13 -3.31 -3.47 -17.42
CA GLY A 13 -3.41 -2.40 -16.44
C GLY A 13 -4.13 -2.84 -15.17
N VAL A 14 -5.22 -3.61 -15.30
CA VAL A 14 -5.92 -4.21 -14.15
C VAL A 14 -5.00 -5.16 -13.38
N ILE A 15 -4.33 -6.09 -14.08
CA ILE A 15 -3.45 -7.08 -13.44
C ILE A 15 -2.31 -6.39 -12.68
N MET A 16 -1.69 -5.37 -13.28
CA MET A 16 -0.61 -4.61 -12.65
C MET A 16 -1.09 -3.82 -11.43
N ALA A 17 -2.28 -3.20 -11.50
CA ALA A 17 -2.86 -2.47 -10.38
C ALA A 17 -3.18 -3.40 -9.20
N VAL A 18 -3.77 -4.57 -9.48
CA VAL A 18 -4.10 -5.57 -8.45
C VAL A 18 -2.82 -6.19 -7.87
N ALA A 19 -1.85 -6.56 -8.70
CA ALA A 19 -0.59 -7.11 -8.26
C ALA A 19 0.20 -6.10 -7.40
N GLY A 20 0.26 -4.83 -7.82
CA GLY A 20 0.90 -3.76 -7.07
C GLY A 20 0.22 -3.51 -5.71
N SER A 21 -1.10 -3.63 -5.63
CA SER A 21 -1.82 -3.53 -4.36
C SER A 21 -1.62 -4.74 -3.44
N ALA A 22 -1.34 -5.93 -3.99
CA ALA A 22 -1.18 -7.16 -3.22
C ALA A 22 0.26 -7.38 -2.73
N VAL A 23 1.25 -6.81 -3.43
CA VAL A 23 2.67 -6.94 -3.08
C VAL A 23 3.11 -5.73 -2.24
N GLY A 24 3.43 -5.97 -0.97
CA GLY A 24 3.88 -4.91 -0.05
C GLY A 24 5.09 -5.31 0.79
N LEU A 25 5.50 -4.40 1.68
CA LEU A 25 6.64 -4.55 2.59
C LEU A 25 6.57 -5.84 3.43
N GLY A 26 5.36 -6.28 3.79
CA GLY A 26 5.13 -7.53 4.51
C GLY A 26 5.64 -8.77 3.77
N ASN A 27 5.49 -8.81 2.44
CA ASN A 27 6.00 -9.93 1.64
C ASN A 27 7.54 -9.94 1.60
N PHE A 28 8.17 -8.77 1.73
CA PHE A 28 9.62 -8.65 1.70
C PHE A 28 10.28 -8.91 3.06
N LEU A 29 9.71 -8.39 4.14
CA LEU A 29 10.33 -8.46 5.48
C LEU A 29 9.72 -9.53 6.38
N ARG A 30 8.39 -9.57 6.48
CA ARG A 30 7.70 -10.43 7.45
C ARG A 30 7.70 -11.88 6.99
N PHE A 31 7.40 -12.12 5.72
CA PHE A 31 7.29 -13.48 5.19
C PHE A 31 8.59 -14.29 5.31
N PRO A 32 9.76 -13.79 4.85
CA PRO A 32 11.02 -14.53 5.01
C PRO A 32 11.40 -14.71 6.48
N GLY A 33 11.12 -13.71 7.33
CA GLY A 33 11.36 -13.81 8.77
C GLY A 33 10.57 -14.93 9.43
N LEU A 34 9.28 -15.07 9.09
CA LEU A 34 8.44 -16.18 9.57
C LEU A 34 8.91 -17.51 8.99
N ALA A 35 9.22 -17.58 7.69
CA ALA A 35 9.72 -18.80 7.08
C ALA A 35 11.01 -19.28 7.77
N ALA A 36 11.95 -18.38 8.06
CA ALA A 36 13.18 -18.71 8.77
C ALA A 36 12.93 -19.20 10.21
N GLN A 37 11.98 -18.58 10.93
CA GLN A 37 11.65 -18.96 12.30
C GLN A 37 10.87 -20.28 12.42
N TYR A 38 10.01 -20.59 11.45
CA TYR A 38 9.08 -21.72 11.52
C TYR A 38 9.49 -22.91 10.63
N GLY A 39 10.79 -23.17 10.52
CA GLY A 39 11.30 -24.39 9.86
C GLY A 39 11.26 -24.36 8.33
N GLY A 40 11.31 -23.17 7.73
CA GLY A 40 11.48 -22.97 6.29
C GLY A 40 10.41 -23.67 5.46
N GLY A 41 10.78 -24.82 4.88
CA GLY A 41 9.90 -25.61 4.01
C GLY A 41 8.59 -26.06 4.67
N ALA A 42 8.60 -26.38 5.98
CA ALA A 42 7.39 -26.75 6.70
C ALA A 42 6.39 -25.59 6.78
N PHE A 43 6.89 -24.38 7.07
CA PHE A 43 6.10 -23.15 7.02
C PHE A 43 5.56 -22.88 5.62
N MET A 44 6.38 -23.04 4.57
CA MET A 44 5.95 -22.83 3.19
C MET A 44 4.76 -23.71 2.81
N LEU A 45 4.74 -24.97 3.24
CA LEU A 45 3.64 -25.89 2.98
C LEU A 45 2.36 -25.46 3.71
N ALA A 46 2.46 -25.15 5.01
CA ALA A 46 1.32 -24.65 5.78
C ALA A 46 0.78 -23.31 5.24
N TYR A 47 1.67 -22.43 4.79
CA TYR A 47 1.33 -21.17 4.14
C TYR A 47 0.60 -21.41 2.82
N ALA A 48 1.09 -22.32 1.96
CA ALA A 48 0.44 -22.63 0.69
C ALA A 48 -0.96 -23.21 0.88
N ILE A 49 -1.13 -24.13 1.84
CA ILE A 49 -2.44 -24.72 2.17
C ILE A 49 -3.40 -23.64 2.69
N SER A 50 -2.97 -22.80 3.63
CA SER A 50 -3.83 -21.73 4.15
C SER A 50 -4.16 -20.68 3.09
N PHE A 51 -3.23 -20.36 2.20
CA PHE A 51 -3.48 -19.49 1.06
C PHE A 51 -4.54 -20.06 0.12
N LEU A 52 -4.47 -21.36 -0.21
CA LEU A 52 -5.44 -22.01 -1.10
C LEU A 52 -6.84 -22.13 -0.49
N ILE A 53 -6.94 -22.38 0.83
CA ILE A 53 -8.22 -22.61 1.51
C ILE A 53 -8.87 -21.32 1.98
N ILE A 54 -8.07 -20.31 2.36
CA ILE A 54 -8.57 -19.09 2.99
C ILE A 54 -8.27 -17.88 2.10
N GLY A 55 -7.01 -17.64 1.76
CA GLY A 55 -6.60 -16.44 1.02
C GLY A 55 -7.28 -16.31 -0.34
N LEU A 56 -7.23 -17.36 -1.15
CA LEU A 56 -7.75 -17.37 -2.50
C LEU A 56 -9.30 -17.30 -2.53
N PRO A 57 -10.05 -18.06 -1.70
CA PRO A 57 -11.50 -17.90 -1.61
C PRO A 57 -11.95 -16.52 -1.12
N ILE A 58 -11.26 -15.92 -0.15
CA ILE A 58 -11.57 -14.55 0.30
C ILE A 58 -11.33 -13.55 -0.83
N GLY A 59 -10.19 -13.65 -1.53
CA GLY A 59 -9.89 -12.77 -2.66
C GLY A 59 -10.91 -12.90 -3.80
N TRP A 60 -11.36 -14.12 -4.10
CA TRP A 60 -12.44 -14.34 -5.07
C TRP A 60 -13.79 -13.77 -4.61
N ALA A 61 -14.14 -13.92 -3.33
CA ALA A 61 -15.35 -13.35 -2.77
C ALA A 61 -15.33 -11.81 -2.88
N GLU A 62 -14.22 -11.17 -2.50
CA GLU A 62 -14.05 -9.72 -2.61
C GLU A 62 -14.15 -9.24 -4.07
N TRP A 63 -13.47 -9.93 -4.98
CA TRP A 63 -13.53 -9.62 -6.41
C TRP A 63 -14.94 -9.78 -7.01
N ALA A 64 -15.66 -10.83 -6.61
CA ALA A 64 -17.04 -11.06 -7.04
C ALA A 64 -17.98 -9.97 -6.52
N MET A 65 -17.86 -9.61 -5.23
CA MET A 65 -18.62 -8.53 -4.61
C MET A 65 -18.37 -7.18 -5.29
N GLY A 66 -17.10 -6.84 -5.55
CA GLY A 66 -16.72 -5.60 -6.21
C GLY A 66 -17.28 -5.49 -7.63
N ARG A 67 -17.18 -6.55 -8.44
CA ARG A 67 -17.74 -6.55 -9.81
C ARG A 67 -19.26 -6.44 -9.83
N HIS A 68 -19.93 -7.13 -8.92
CA HIS A 68 -21.39 -7.08 -8.81
C HIS A 68 -21.89 -5.68 -8.40
N ALA A 69 -21.23 -5.07 -7.42
CA ALA A 69 -21.51 -3.70 -6.99
C ALA A 69 -21.23 -2.67 -8.10
N GLY A 70 -20.08 -2.77 -8.77
CA GLY A 70 -19.70 -1.89 -9.89
C GLY A 70 -20.65 -2.01 -11.08
N GLY A 71 -21.18 -3.20 -11.38
CA GLY A 71 -22.23 -3.41 -12.38
C GLY A 71 -23.48 -2.55 -12.13
N ARG A 72 -23.80 -2.31 -10.85
CA ARG A 72 -24.94 -1.51 -10.38
C ARG A 72 -24.61 -0.03 -10.12
N GLY A 73 -23.39 0.41 -10.47
CA GLY A 73 -22.96 1.80 -10.33
C GLY A 73 -22.38 2.15 -8.95
N TYR A 74 -22.09 1.17 -8.09
CA TYR A 74 -21.44 1.38 -6.81
C TYR A 74 -19.94 1.06 -6.90
N ASN A 75 -19.10 2.10 -6.78
CA ASN A 75 -17.64 1.99 -6.92
C ASN A 75 -16.88 2.14 -5.59
N SER A 76 -17.59 2.12 -4.46
CA SER A 76 -17.01 2.26 -3.12
C SER A 76 -17.44 1.11 -2.21
N CYS A 77 -16.64 0.81 -1.19
CA CYS A 77 -16.95 -0.26 -0.23
C CYS A 77 -18.33 -0.07 0.47
N PRO A 78 -18.70 1.13 0.97
CA PRO A 78 -20.05 1.38 1.49
C PRO A 78 -21.15 1.13 0.45
N GLY A 79 -20.89 1.48 -0.82
CA GLY A 79 -21.80 1.23 -1.93
C GLY A 79 -21.96 -0.26 -2.24
N ALA A 80 -20.87 -1.02 -2.21
CA ALA A 80 -20.89 -2.46 -2.42
C ALA A 80 -21.70 -3.19 -1.34
N PHE A 81 -21.49 -2.84 -0.07
CA PHE A 81 -22.25 -3.39 1.04
C PHE A 81 -23.74 -3.02 0.95
N ALA A 82 -24.07 -1.79 0.55
CA ALA A 82 -25.45 -1.39 0.30
C ALA A 82 -26.12 -2.20 -0.82
N ALA A 83 -25.39 -2.46 -1.91
CA ALA A 83 -25.88 -3.19 -3.08
C ALA A 83 -26.14 -4.67 -2.80
N ILE A 84 -25.35 -5.28 -1.91
CA ILE A 84 -25.39 -6.71 -1.60
C ILE A 84 -26.37 -6.98 -0.46
N VAL A 85 -26.20 -6.31 0.69
CA VAL A 85 -26.99 -6.58 1.90
C VAL A 85 -28.38 -5.95 1.84
N ARG A 86 -28.56 -4.88 1.03
CA ARG A 86 -29.83 -4.16 0.80
C ARG A 86 -30.52 -3.67 2.08
N ARG A 87 -29.75 -3.44 3.16
CA ARG A 87 -30.22 -2.87 4.42
C ARG A 87 -29.56 -1.50 4.66
N PRO A 88 -30.26 -0.55 5.30
CA PRO A 88 -29.72 0.80 5.52
C PRO A 88 -28.45 0.80 6.39
N TRP A 89 -28.33 -0.11 7.36
CA TRP A 89 -27.15 -0.21 8.22
C TRP A 89 -25.89 -0.69 7.49
N ALA A 90 -26.03 -1.40 6.37
CA ALA A 90 -24.91 -2.02 5.65
C ALA A 90 -23.92 -0.98 5.09
N LYS A 91 -24.42 0.23 4.77
CA LYS A 91 -23.57 1.35 4.34
C LYS A 91 -22.55 1.70 5.41
N TYR A 92 -22.97 1.75 6.68
CA TYR A 92 -22.10 2.10 7.80
C TYR A 92 -21.07 1.01 8.08
N ALA A 93 -21.43 -0.26 7.93
CA ALA A 93 -20.47 -1.36 8.03
C ALA A 93 -19.39 -1.26 6.94
N GLY A 94 -19.76 -0.90 5.71
CA GLY A 94 -18.81 -0.70 4.61
C GLY A 94 -17.89 0.51 4.76
N ILE A 95 -18.17 1.45 5.67
CA ILE A 95 -17.26 2.58 5.97
C ILE A 95 -15.96 2.07 6.58
N ILE A 96 -15.99 0.98 7.34
CA ILE A 96 -14.79 0.37 7.92
C ILE A 96 -13.79 -0.01 6.82
N GLY A 97 -14.29 -0.50 5.68
CA GLY A 97 -13.47 -0.83 4.52
C GLY A 97 -12.78 0.37 3.85
N VAL A 98 -13.17 1.60 4.20
CA VAL A 98 -12.49 2.83 3.75
C VAL A 98 -11.58 3.38 4.84
N ILE A 99 -12.03 3.37 6.09
CA ILE A 99 -11.25 3.89 7.23
C ILE A 99 -9.96 3.10 7.42
N VAL A 100 -10.02 1.75 7.35
CA VAL A 100 -8.85 0.91 7.62
C VAL A 100 -7.70 1.20 6.64
N PRO A 101 -7.90 1.20 5.31
CA PRO A 101 -6.84 1.59 4.37
C PRO A 101 -6.31 3.02 4.59
N VAL A 102 -7.16 3.97 4.96
CA VAL A 102 -6.74 5.36 5.25
C VAL A 102 -5.81 5.41 6.46
N VAL A 103 -6.16 4.73 7.54
CA VAL A 103 -5.29 4.64 8.74
C VAL A 103 -3.98 3.95 8.41
N ILE A 104 -4.02 2.90 7.58
CA ILE A 104 -2.81 2.21 7.12
C ILE A 104 -1.93 3.16 6.29
N TYR A 105 -2.52 3.92 5.38
CA TYR A 105 -1.80 4.91 4.57
C TYR A 105 -1.05 5.94 5.41
N MET A 106 -1.62 6.41 6.53
CA MET A 106 -1.01 7.43 7.40
C MET A 106 0.38 7.06 7.91
N TYR A 107 0.65 5.78 8.19
CA TYR A 107 1.99 5.34 8.59
C TYR A 107 2.80 4.78 7.42
N TYR A 108 2.15 4.20 6.40
CA TYR A 108 2.86 3.69 5.22
C TYR A 108 3.57 4.80 4.44
N VAL A 109 3.00 6.00 4.37
CA VAL A 109 3.62 7.15 3.70
C VAL A 109 4.94 7.56 4.36
N VAL A 110 5.08 7.31 5.67
CA VAL A 110 6.33 7.55 6.42
C VAL A 110 7.37 6.48 6.08
N ILE A 111 6.97 5.23 5.95
CA ILE A 111 7.89 4.15 5.54
C ILE A 111 8.35 4.38 4.10
N GLU A 112 7.46 4.80 3.21
CA GLU A 112 7.77 5.13 1.82
C GLU A 112 8.78 6.29 1.73
N SER A 113 8.62 7.33 2.55
CA SER A 113 9.58 8.44 2.60
C SER A 113 10.96 8.02 3.06
N TRP A 114 11.05 7.02 3.96
CA TRP A 114 12.34 6.42 4.29
C TRP A 114 12.96 5.72 3.09
N CYS A 115 12.19 4.88 2.40
CA CYS A 115 12.70 4.16 1.23
C CYS A 115 13.21 5.12 0.14
N ILE A 116 12.45 6.17 -0.20
CA ILE A 116 12.88 7.16 -1.20
C ILE A 116 14.08 7.95 -0.71
N GLY A 117 14.06 8.42 0.54
CA GLY A 117 15.18 9.17 1.11
C GLY A 117 16.48 8.38 1.09
N TYR A 118 16.45 7.10 1.50
CA TYR A 118 17.61 6.21 1.42
C TYR A 118 18.04 5.92 -0.02
N ALA A 119 17.09 5.70 -0.94
CA ALA A 119 17.41 5.44 -2.34
C ALA A 119 18.12 6.65 -3.00
N VAL A 120 17.64 7.86 -2.76
CA VAL A 120 18.25 9.08 -3.32
C VAL A 120 19.58 9.39 -2.64
N ASN A 121 19.69 9.25 -1.31
CA ASN A 121 20.96 9.45 -0.60
C ASN A 121 22.03 8.42 -1.00
N PHE A 122 21.62 7.19 -1.32
CA PHE A 122 22.51 6.19 -1.88
C PHE A 122 22.96 6.57 -3.29
N TRP A 123 22.02 7.00 -4.14
CA TRP A 123 22.33 7.44 -5.50
C TRP A 123 23.25 8.67 -5.54
N SER A 124 23.04 9.64 -4.65
CA SER A 124 23.86 10.85 -4.56
C SER A 124 25.26 10.63 -3.96
N GLY A 125 25.56 9.40 -3.51
CA GLY A 125 26.81 9.08 -2.83
C GLY A 125 26.92 9.64 -1.41
N GLY A 126 25.83 10.20 -0.86
CA GLY A 126 25.77 10.72 0.51
C GLY A 126 25.74 9.62 1.58
N LEU A 127 25.48 8.38 1.19
CA LEU A 127 25.35 7.25 2.11
C LEU A 127 26.70 6.53 2.33
N ARG A 128 27.46 6.93 3.36
CA ARG A 128 28.69 6.24 3.78
C ARG A 128 28.41 5.34 4.98
N LEU A 129 28.08 4.07 4.70
CA LEU A 129 27.80 3.05 5.71
C LEU A 129 29.03 2.16 5.91
N GLU A 130 30.06 2.67 6.60
CA GLU A 130 31.32 1.94 6.78
C GLU A 130 31.28 1.00 8.01
N ASN A 131 30.43 1.30 9.01
CA ASN A 131 30.28 0.49 10.21
C ASN A 131 28.80 0.35 10.64
N SER A 132 28.47 -0.77 11.28
CA SER A 132 27.17 -1.06 11.92
C SER A 132 26.73 0.05 12.87
N GLY A 133 27.63 0.57 13.72
CA GLY A 133 27.32 1.67 14.65
C GLY A 133 26.95 2.97 13.94
N GLN A 134 27.63 3.30 12.85
CA GLN A 134 27.30 4.47 12.02
C GLN A 134 25.95 4.29 11.31
N THR A 135 25.64 3.07 10.86
CA THR A 135 24.37 2.77 10.19
C THR A 135 23.19 2.98 11.12
N VAL A 136 23.28 2.50 12.37
CA VAL A 136 22.23 2.70 13.38
C VAL A 136 22.10 4.17 13.75
N ALA A 137 23.21 4.88 13.95
CA ALA A 137 23.20 6.30 14.25
C ALA A 137 22.56 7.12 13.12
N ARG A 138 22.90 6.82 11.85
CA ARG A 138 22.30 7.46 10.67
C ARG A 138 20.81 7.18 10.56
N PHE A 139 20.38 5.95 10.81
CA PHE A 139 18.96 5.61 10.82
C PHE A 139 18.20 6.37 11.91
N ALA A 140 18.74 6.43 13.13
CA ALA A 140 18.14 7.16 14.23
C ALA A 140 18.07 8.67 13.94
N GLU A 141 19.11 9.24 13.34
CA GLU A 141 19.15 10.64 12.93
C GLU A 141 18.14 10.96 11.83
N PHE A 142 18.03 10.08 10.82
CA PHE A 142 17.18 10.26 9.64
C PHE A 142 15.69 10.11 9.97
N THR A 143 15.35 9.06 10.74
CA THR A 143 13.96 8.80 11.19
C THR A 143 13.49 9.71 12.32
N GLY A 144 14.43 10.42 12.96
CA GLY A 144 14.18 11.26 14.12
C GLY A 144 14.09 10.50 15.45
N ALA A 145 14.44 9.20 15.47
CA ALA A 145 14.50 8.41 16.71
C ALA A 145 15.65 8.84 17.64
N ALA A 146 16.60 9.66 17.18
CA ALA A 146 17.71 10.15 17.99
C ALA A 146 17.30 11.21 19.02
N ALA A 147 16.31 12.07 18.70
CA ALA A 147 15.81 13.11 19.61
C ALA A 147 14.45 13.66 19.15
N ASP A 148 13.63 14.09 20.11
CA ASP A 148 12.32 14.68 19.83
C ASP A 148 12.44 15.91 18.91
N GLY A 149 11.62 15.96 17.87
CA GLY A 149 11.63 17.05 16.88
C GLY A 149 12.80 17.03 15.90
N SER A 150 13.77 16.11 16.05
CA SER A 150 14.93 16.03 15.14
C SER A 150 14.57 15.60 13.70
N ALA A 151 13.37 15.02 13.50
CA ALA A 151 12.79 14.72 12.20
C ALA A 151 12.25 15.96 11.48
N MET A 152 11.94 17.06 12.17
CA MET A 152 11.19 18.20 11.63
C MET A 152 12.03 19.24 10.88
N SER A 153 13.28 18.92 10.55
CA SER A 153 14.15 19.79 9.76
C SER A 153 14.00 19.49 8.26
N PHE A 154 14.15 20.53 7.43
CA PHE A 154 14.09 20.45 5.96
C PHE A 154 15.41 19.99 5.31
N ASP A 155 16.34 19.47 6.10
CA ASP A 155 17.59 18.91 5.58
C ASP A 155 17.36 17.57 4.87
N SER A 156 18.07 17.36 3.75
CA SER A 156 18.09 16.12 2.96
C SER A 156 18.48 14.87 3.76
N GLY A 157 19.20 15.05 4.87
CA GLY A 157 19.53 14.01 5.84
C GLY A 157 18.40 13.64 6.80
N LYS A 158 17.21 14.24 6.67
CA LYS A 158 16.05 14.05 7.55
C LYS A 158 14.82 13.60 6.78
N VAL A 159 13.88 12.95 7.47
CA VAL A 159 12.69 12.37 6.86
C VAL A 159 11.68 13.40 6.30
N LEU A 160 11.54 14.57 6.92
CA LEU A 160 10.47 15.53 6.57
C LEU A 160 10.42 15.95 5.08
N PRO A 161 11.52 16.37 4.42
CA PRO A 161 11.46 16.73 3.00
C PRO A 161 11.02 15.56 2.11
N TRP A 162 11.46 14.34 2.42
CA TRP A 162 11.05 13.14 1.70
C TRP A 162 9.58 12.81 1.94
N LEU A 163 9.09 13.01 3.16
CA LEU A 163 7.69 12.80 3.52
C LEU A 163 6.78 13.74 2.73
N LEU A 164 7.12 15.02 2.66
CA LEU A 164 6.38 16.01 1.87
C LEU A 164 6.43 15.67 0.37
N GLY A 165 7.62 15.30 -0.14
CA GLY A 165 7.79 14.89 -1.54
C GLY A 165 6.93 13.67 -1.90
N VAL A 166 6.97 12.62 -1.08
CA VAL A 166 6.16 11.41 -1.23
C VAL A 166 4.68 11.72 -1.12
N PHE A 167 4.27 12.53 -0.15
CA PHE A 167 2.86 12.89 0.01
C PHE A 167 2.32 13.63 -1.21
N ILE A 168 3.09 14.60 -1.74
CA ILE A 168 2.74 15.33 -2.97
C ILE A 168 2.71 14.37 -4.17
N LEU A 169 3.68 13.47 -4.29
CA LEU A 169 3.75 12.49 -5.37
C LEU A 169 2.54 11.55 -5.35
N ASN A 170 2.21 10.98 -4.19
CA ASN A 170 1.04 10.12 -4.01
C ASN A 170 -0.25 10.87 -4.32
N PHE A 171 -0.40 12.10 -3.82
CA PHE A 171 -1.56 12.93 -4.12
C PHE A 171 -1.68 13.23 -5.63
N TRP A 172 -0.56 13.54 -6.28
CA TRP A 172 -0.51 13.80 -7.72
C TRP A 172 -0.86 12.55 -8.54
N LEU A 173 -0.37 11.37 -8.14
CA LEU A 173 -0.71 10.09 -8.77
C LEU A 173 -2.21 9.78 -8.63
N ILE A 174 -2.77 9.98 -7.44
CA ILE A 174 -4.21 9.80 -7.19
C ILE A 174 -5.04 10.81 -7.97
N TYR A 175 -4.61 12.08 -8.02
CA TYR A 175 -5.31 13.16 -8.73
C TYR A 175 -5.35 12.93 -10.24
N ARG A 176 -4.27 12.43 -10.84
CA ARG A 176 -4.26 12.03 -12.26
C ARG A 176 -5.18 10.85 -12.54
N GLY A 177 -5.52 10.06 -11.51
CA GLY A 177 -6.43 8.94 -11.60
C GLY A 177 -6.01 7.88 -12.63
N ILE A 178 -6.94 6.98 -12.92
CA ILE A 178 -6.79 5.96 -13.98
C ILE A 178 -7.20 6.48 -15.38
N SER A 179 -7.65 7.73 -15.49
CA SER A 179 -8.18 8.33 -16.71
C SER A 179 -7.09 8.72 -17.73
N GLY A 180 -5.82 8.73 -17.35
CA GLY A 180 -4.70 9.06 -18.24
C GLY A 180 -4.22 7.91 -19.15
N ARG A 181 -4.91 6.78 -19.18
CA ARG A 181 -4.45 5.58 -19.92
C ARG A 181 -5.58 4.81 -20.60
N SER A 182 -6.64 5.52 -20.99
CA SER A 182 -7.35 5.14 -22.22
C SER A 182 -6.39 5.41 -23.38
N GLU A 183 -5.60 4.40 -23.73
CA GLU A 183 -5.02 4.34 -25.07
C GLU A 183 -6.21 4.44 -26.04
N GLU A 184 -6.29 5.55 -26.78
CA GLU A 184 -6.93 5.57 -28.09
C GLU A 184 -6.13 4.68 -29.05
#